data_AF-A0A645ISN4-F1
#
_entry.id   AF-A0A645ISN4-F1
#
_cell.length_a   1.000
_cell.length_b   1.000
_cell.length_c   1.000
_cell.angle_alpha   90.00
_cell.angle_beta   90.00
_cell.angle_gamma   90.00
#
_symmetry.space_group_name_H-M   'P 1'
#
loop_
_entity.id
_entity.type
_entity.pdbx_description
1 polymer ?
#
loop_
_entity_poly.entity_id
_entity_poly.type
_entity_poly.pdbx_seq_one_letter_code
_entity_poly.pdbx_strand_id
1 'polypeptide(L)'
;MEKPLKIAGYALILIALAANLSGYGVLRMKKNYSAEIVRELAKPECKVIATDVFWLPEELAWLSREKCIFLMKEPTSLEQAQKLLAENGIRDFTLILGTKSRVLSNESIARAARKMDIVPGRRFHNDRLGFFELQIFRCSIRPDSK
;
A
#
# COMPACT_ATOMS: atom_id res chain seq x y z
N MET A 1 5.84 54.10 -13.40
CA MET A 1 5.80 53.13 -12.29
C MET A 1 5.43 51.70 -12.76
N GLU A 2 5.61 51.35 -14.04
CA GLU A 2 5.10 50.09 -14.62
C GLU A 2 6.11 48.93 -14.67
N LYS A 3 7.42 49.25 -14.70
CA LYS A 3 8.50 48.25 -14.72
C LYS A 3 8.49 47.28 -13.53
N PRO A 4 8.29 47.71 -12.27
CA PRO A 4 8.31 46.77 -11.13
C PRO A 4 7.10 45.82 -11.14
N LEU A 5 5.94 46.27 -11.63
CA LEU A 5 4.74 45.45 -11.73
C LEU A 5 4.88 44.34 -12.78
N LYS A 6 5.53 44.65 -13.92
CA LYS A 6 5.84 43.65 -14.95
C LYS A 6 6.85 42.60 -14.46
N ILE A 7 7.88 43.01 -13.73
CA ILE A 7 8.87 42.09 -13.13
C ILE A 7 8.21 41.17 -12.10
N ALA A 8 7.36 41.71 -11.22
CA ALA A 8 6.60 40.92 -10.26
C ALA A 8 5.66 39.91 -10.96
N GLY A 9 5.00 40.32 -12.04
CA GLY A 9 4.17 39.43 -12.86
C GLY A 9 4.96 38.28 -13.48
N TYR A 10 6.12 38.55 -14.09
CA TYR A 10 6.98 37.49 -14.63
C TYR A 10 7.51 36.55 -13.53
N ALA A 11 7.87 37.08 -12.36
CA ALA A 11 8.29 36.27 -11.23
C ALA A 11 7.19 35.31 -10.75
N LEU A 12 5.94 35.79 -10.65
CA LEU A 12 4.79 34.95 -10.29
C LEU A 12 4.53 33.84 -11.30
N ILE A 13 4.62 34.15 -12.60
CA ILE A 13 4.48 33.15 -13.68
C ILE A 13 5.56 32.08 -13.57
N LEU A 14 6.81 32.47 -13.33
CA LEU A 14 7.92 31.52 -13.18
C LEU A 14 7.76 30.64 -11.93
N ILE A 15 7.30 31.21 -10.81
CA ILE A 15 7.00 30.44 -9.59
C ILE A 15 5.87 29.45 -9.84
N ALA A 16 4.78 29.88 -10.49
CA ALA A 16 3.66 29.00 -10.83
C ALA A 16 4.09 27.87 -11.76
N LEU A 17 4.92 28.16 -12.77
CA LEU A 17 5.47 27.15 -13.67
C LEU A 17 6.35 26.16 -12.92
N ALA A 18 7.25 26.65 -12.05
CA ALA A 18 8.12 25.80 -11.24
C ALA A 18 7.32 24.88 -10.29
N ALA A 19 6.28 25.41 -9.66
CA ALA A 19 5.38 24.63 -8.80
C ALA A 19 4.65 23.53 -9.59
N ASN A 20 4.13 23.86 -10.78
CA ASN A 20 3.48 22.87 -11.64
C ASN A 20 4.45 21.80 -12.12
N LEU A 21 5.64 22.17 -12.59
CA LEU A 21 6.68 21.22 -13.02
C LEU A 21 7.10 20.29 -11.87
N SER A 22 7.25 20.82 -10.66
CA SER A 22 7.51 20.03 -9.47
C SER A 22 6.36 19.04 -9.19
N GLY A 23 5.11 19.51 -9.25
CA GLY A 23 3.92 18.68 -9.11
C GLY A 23 3.86 17.53 -10.13
N TYR A 24 4.12 17.82 -11.40
CA TYR A 24 4.22 16.80 -12.45
C TYR A 24 5.33 15.79 -12.17
N GLY A 25 6.48 16.24 -11.65
CA GLY A 25 7.56 15.37 -11.20
C GLY A 25 7.08 14.37 -10.14
N VAL A 26 6.40 14.85 -9.10
CA VAL A 26 5.85 14.01 -8.02
C VAL A 26 4.80 13.02 -8.55
N LEU A 27 3.90 13.48 -9.42
CA LEU A 27 2.88 12.60 -10.03
C LEU A 27 3.52 11.49 -10.87
N ARG A 28 4.54 11.81 -11.67
CA ARG A 28 5.28 10.81 -12.44
C ARG A 28 6.00 9.82 -11.53
N MET A 29 6.61 10.30 -10.44
CA MET A 29 7.22 9.42 -9.43
C MET A 29 6.19 8.47 -8.82
N LYS A 30 5.03 8.98 -8.39
CA LYS A 30 3.94 8.15 -7.84
C LYS A 30 3.46 7.13 -8.86
N LYS A 31 3.27 7.52 -10.13
CA LYS A 31 2.87 6.60 -11.21
C LYS A 31 3.86 5.43 -11.35
N ASN A 32 5.16 5.72 -11.39
CA ASN A 32 6.18 4.69 -11.50
C ASN A 32 6.19 3.78 -10.26
N TYR A 33 6.09 4.38 -9.07
CA TYR A 33 6.04 3.67 -7.79
C TYR A 33 4.83 2.72 -7.71
N SER A 34 3.62 3.19 -8.06
CA SER A 34 2.43 2.36 -8.20
C SER A 34 2.65 1.21 -9.18
N ALA A 35 3.25 1.48 -10.36
CA ALA A 35 3.49 0.46 -11.37
C ALA A 35 4.46 -0.63 -10.91
N GLU A 36 5.39 -0.32 -10.00
CA GLU A 36 6.26 -1.33 -9.39
C GLU A 36 5.49 -2.21 -8.38
N ILE A 37 4.64 -1.61 -7.54
CA ILE A 37 3.77 -2.32 -6.59
C ILE A 37 2.82 -3.26 -7.33
N VAL A 38 2.14 -2.75 -8.35
CA VAL A 38 1.20 -3.53 -9.16
C VAL A 38 1.90 -4.69 -9.83
N ARG A 39 3.12 -4.50 -10.38
CA ARG A 39 3.90 -5.59 -10.98
C ARG A 39 4.28 -6.68 -9.97
N GLU A 40 4.65 -6.31 -8.76
CA GLU A 40 4.96 -7.26 -7.70
C GLU A 40 3.71 -8.05 -7.26
N LEU A 41 2.57 -7.36 -7.14
CA LEU A 41 1.31 -7.96 -6.71
C LEU A 41 0.57 -8.67 -7.84
N ALA A 42 0.95 -8.44 -9.11
CA ALA A 42 0.40 -9.16 -10.26
C ALA A 42 0.86 -10.62 -10.32
N LYS A 43 1.92 -10.98 -9.60
CA LYS A 43 2.48 -12.34 -9.61
C LYS A 43 1.43 -13.42 -9.27
N PRO A 44 1.47 -14.61 -9.90
CA PRO A 44 0.44 -15.65 -9.74
C PRO A 44 0.28 -16.16 -8.31
N GLU A 45 1.34 -16.13 -7.50
CA GLU A 45 1.30 -16.55 -6.10
C GLU A 45 0.47 -15.60 -5.20
N CYS A 46 0.29 -14.35 -5.60
CA CYS A 46 -0.46 -13.34 -4.84
C CYS A 46 -1.96 -13.40 -5.17
N LYS A 47 -2.65 -14.49 -4.81
CA LYS A 47 -4.09 -14.65 -5.08
C LYS A 47 -4.97 -13.92 -4.08
N VAL A 48 -4.63 -14.01 -2.79
CA VAL A 48 -5.38 -13.37 -1.71
C VAL A 48 -4.52 -12.30 -1.09
N ILE A 49 -5.03 -11.09 -1.02
CA ILE A 49 -4.32 -9.91 -0.51
C ILE A 49 -5.13 -9.33 0.65
N ALA A 50 -4.53 -9.22 1.82
CA ALA A 50 -5.08 -8.45 2.94
C ALA A 50 -4.25 -7.18 3.13
N THR A 51 -4.89 -6.01 3.21
CA THR A 51 -4.19 -4.74 3.36
C THR A 51 -4.91 -3.76 4.26
N ASP A 52 -4.17 -2.93 5.01
CA ASP A 52 -4.69 -1.79 5.76
C ASP A 52 -4.52 -0.46 4.99
N VAL A 53 -3.97 -0.52 3.78
CA VAL A 53 -3.66 0.65 2.96
C VAL A 53 -4.91 1.04 2.17
N PHE A 54 -5.59 2.11 2.58
CA PHE A 54 -6.90 2.50 2.03
C PHE A 54 -6.90 2.78 0.51
N TRP A 55 -5.80 3.32 -0.03
CA TRP A 55 -5.70 3.69 -1.46
C TRP A 55 -5.30 2.50 -2.34
N LEU A 56 -4.76 1.44 -1.76
CA LEU A 56 -4.18 0.34 -2.53
C LEU A 56 -5.24 -0.48 -3.31
N PRO A 57 -6.44 -0.79 -2.77
CA PRO A 57 -7.46 -1.49 -3.54
C PRO A 57 -7.82 -0.82 -4.87
N GLU A 58 -7.82 0.51 -4.91
CA GLU A 58 -8.09 1.27 -6.14
C GLU A 58 -6.97 1.09 -7.17
N GLU A 59 -5.70 1.14 -6.74
CA GLU A 59 -4.55 0.87 -7.62
C GLU A 59 -4.55 -0.57 -8.16
N LEU A 60 -5.05 -1.51 -7.37
CA LEU A 60 -5.10 -2.93 -7.70
C LEU A 60 -6.36 -3.33 -8.46
N ALA A 61 -7.33 -2.43 -8.65
CA ALA A 61 -8.60 -2.72 -9.31
C ALA A 61 -8.43 -3.26 -10.75
N TRP A 62 -7.28 -2.97 -11.37
CA TRP A 62 -6.93 -3.41 -12.73
C TRP A 62 -6.28 -4.79 -12.79
N LEU A 63 -5.96 -5.41 -11.64
CA LEU A 63 -5.40 -6.76 -11.61
C LEU A 63 -6.46 -7.82 -12.00
N SER A 64 -5.99 -9.02 -12.34
CA SER A 64 -6.86 -10.15 -12.70
C SER A 64 -8.00 -10.35 -11.69
N ARG A 65 -9.21 -10.64 -12.20
CA ARG A 65 -10.41 -10.94 -11.41
C ARG A 65 -10.23 -12.11 -10.45
N GLU A 66 -9.21 -12.93 -10.65
CA GLU A 66 -8.87 -14.05 -9.77
C GLU A 66 -8.25 -13.61 -8.44
N LYS A 67 -7.85 -12.34 -8.30
CA LYS A 67 -7.33 -11.83 -7.05
C LYS A 67 -8.44 -11.38 -6.11
N CYS A 68 -8.38 -11.86 -4.88
CA CYS A 68 -9.26 -11.43 -3.80
C CYS A 68 -8.53 -10.42 -2.91
N ILE A 69 -9.11 -9.24 -2.71
CA ILE A 69 -8.51 -8.14 -1.96
C ILE A 69 -9.39 -7.80 -0.75
N PHE A 70 -8.83 -7.93 0.45
CA PHE A 70 -9.46 -7.60 1.72
C PHE A 70 -8.86 -6.31 2.27
N LEU A 71 -9.68 -5.26 2.35
CA LEU A 71 -9.31 -4.02 3.04
C LEU A 71 -9.67 -4.13 4.52
N MET A 72 -8.65 -4.14 5.37
CA MET A 72 -8.74 -4.11 6.82
C MET A 72 -9.02 -2.68 7.29
N LYS A 73 -10.10 -2.51 8.07
CA LYS A 73 -10.58 -1.18 8.50
C LYS A 73 -10.60 -1.00 10.02
N GLU A 74 -10.39 -2.07 10.78
CA GLU A 74 -10.44 -2.06 12.23
C GLU A 74 -9.11 -2.54 12.82
N PRO A 75 -8.77 -2.13 14.06
CA PRO A 75 -7.53 -2.53 14.72
C PRO A 75 -7.34 -4.06 14.84
N THR A 76 -8.44 -4.82 14.88
CA THR A 76 -8.48 -6.28 15.03
C THR A 76 -8.77 -7.01 13.72
N SER A 77 -8.88 -6.30 12.59
CA SER A 77 -9.26 -6.88 11.30
C SER A 77 -8.31 -8.00 10.82
N LEU A 78 -7.04 -7.99 11.22
CA LEU A 78 -6.10 -9.04 10.83
C LEU A 78 -6.47 -10.40 11.45
N GLU A 79 -6.91 -10.43 12.72
CA GLU A 79 -7.37 -11.65 13.38
C GLU A 79 -8.67 -12.17 12.75
N GLN A 80 -9.59 -11.25 12.42
CA GLN A 80 -10.84 -11.59 11.75
C GLN A 80 -10.57 -12.15 10.34
N ALA A 81 -9.69 -11.50 9.58
CA ALA A 81 -9.28 -11.97 8.25
C ALA A 81 -8.61 -13.35 8.33
N GLN A 82 -7.70 -13.54 9.27
CA GLN A 82 -7.04 -14.83 9.50
C GLN A 82 -8.08 -15.94 9.76
N LYS A 83 -9.05 -15.70 10.64
CA LYS A 83 -10.13 -16.65 10.94
C LYS A 83 -10.98 -16.95 9.69
N LEU A 84 -11.42 -15.92 8.99
CA LEU A 84 -12.24 -16.06 7.78
C LEU A 84 -11.52 -16.85 6.69
N LEU A 85 -10.24 -16.57 6.44
CA LEU A 85 -9.44 -17.27 5.45
C LEU A 85 -9.28 -18.75 5.82
N ALA A 86 -8.97 -19.05 7.08
CA ALA A 86 -8.85 -20.41 7.57
C ALA A 86 -10.15 -21.22 7.42
N GLU A 87 -11.30 -20.61 7.75
CA GLU A 87 -12.63 -21.22 7.61
C GLU A 87 -12.99 -21.53 6.14
N ASN A 88 -12.45 -20.75 5.20
CA ASN A 88 -12.63 -20.96 3.76
C ASN A 88 -11.53 -21.84 3.12
N GLY A 89 -10.70 -22.49 3.94
CA GLY A 89 -9.62 -23.36 3.45
C GLY A 89 -8.45 -22.62 2.80
N ILE A 90 -8.40 -21.30 2.90
CA ILE A 90 -7.30 -20.47 2.40
C ILE A 90 -6.22 -20.44 3.48
N ARG A 91 -5.05 -21.00 3.17
CA ARG A 91 -3.91 -21.03 4.09
C ARG A 91 -2.89 -19.95 3.81
N ASP A 92 -2.68 -19.63 2.54
CA ASP A 92 -1.65 -18.68 2.12
C ASP A 92 -2.29 -17.38 1.61
N PHE A 93 -1.77 -16.26 2.09
CA PHE A 93 -2.18 -14.94 1.64
C PHE A 93 -1.03 -13.93 1.72
N THR A 94 -1.15 -12.85 0.96
CA THR A 94 -0.23 -11.73 0.97
C THR A 94 -0.77 -10.65 1.90
N LEU A 95 -0.01 -10.28 2.92
CA LEU A 95 -0.34 -9.18 3.82
C LEU A 95 0.45 -7.94 3.40
N ILE A 96 -0.23 -6.81 3.21
CA ILE A 96 0.40 -5.55 2.81
C ILE A 96 0.07 -4.50 3.86
N LEU A 97 1.12 -4.03 4.55
CA LEU A 97 0.98 -3.05 5.60
C LEU A 97 1.57 -1.72 5.19
N GLY A 98 0.80 -0.65 5.42
CA GLY A 98 1.29 0.71 5.39
C GLY A 98 2.27 0.98 6.53
N THR A 99 3.30 1.77 6.25
CA THR A 99 4.23 2.22 7.30
C THR A 99 3.66 3.41 8.07
N LYS A 100 2.93 4.30 7.39
CA LYS A 100 2.40 5.56 7.96
C LYS A 100 0.87 5.64 8.03
N SER A 101 0.16 4.73 7.34
CA SER A 101 -1.31 4.71 7.27
C SER A 101 -1.91 3.50 7.99
N ARG A 102 -1.23 2.98 9.02
CA ARG A 102 -1.59 1.72 9.66
C ARG A 102 -2.81 1.88 10.55
N VAL A 103 -3.80 1.00 10.35
CA VAL A 103 -5.01 0.90 11.18
C VAL A 103 -4.89 -0.22 12.21
N LEU A 104 -4.06 -1.23 11.94
CA LEU A 104 -3.89 -2.39 12.82
C LEU A 104 -3.11 -2.07 14.10
N SER A 105 -3.55 -2.64 15.22
CA SER A 105 -2.82 -2.52 16.48
C SER A 105 -1.65 -3.51 16.56
N ASN A 106 -0.59 -3.15 17.28
CA ASN A 106 0.56 -4.03 17.47
C ASN A 106 0.16 -5.32 18.21
N GLU A 107 -0.80 -5.24 19.12
CA GLU A 107 -1.32 -6.40 19.85
C GLU A 107 -2.06 -7.35 18.92
N SER A 108 -2.83 -6.84 17.96
CA SER A 108 -3.53 -7.68 16.97
C SER A 108 -2.53 -8.39 16.05
N ILE A 109 -1.52 -7.67 15.58
CA ILE A 109 -0.42 -8.26 14.78
C ILE A 109 0.28 -9.36 15.59
N ALA A 110 0.61 -9.08 16.86
CA ALA A 110 1.27 -10.05 17.73
C ALA A 110 0.41 -11.30 17.98
N ARG A 111 -0.91 -11.15 18.18
CA ARG A 111 -1.83 -12.29 18.35
C ARG A 111 -1.95 -13.10 17.07
N ALA A 112 -2.13 -12.44 15.93
CA ALA A 112 -2.24 -13.11 14.64
C ALA A 112 -0.93 -13.85 14.32
N ALA A 113 0.23 -13.24 14.56
CA ALA A 113 1.56 -13.84 14.35
C ALA A 113 1.82 -15.12 15.18
N ARG A 114 1.05 -15.39 16.24
CA ARG A 114 1.15 -16.67 16.96
C ARG A 114 0.54 -17.84 16.17
N LYS A 115 -0.42 -17.55 15.29
CA LYS A 115 -1.21 -18.53 14.54
C LYS A 115 -0.86 -18.60 13.05
N MET A 116 0.07 -17.77 12.59
CA MET A 116 0.53 -17.77 11.21
C MET A 116 2.02 -17.53 11.13
N ASP A 117 2.65 -18.11 10.12
CA ASP A 117 4.02 -17.79 9.75
C ASP A 117 4.00 -16.55 8.86
N ILE A 118 4.76 -15.52 9.25
CA ILE A 118 4.84 -14.24 8.54
C ILE A 118 6.27 -14.08 8.04
N VAL A 119 6.45 -14.13 6.73
CA VAL A 119 7.75 -13.94 6.09
C VAL A 119 7.80 -12.55 5.46
N PRO A 120 8.74 -11.68 5.87
CA PRO A 120 8.88 -10.37 5.24
C PRO A 120 9.31 -10.52 3.79
N GLY A 121 8.58 -9.85 2.90
CA GLY A 121 8.88 -9.75 1.48
C GLY A 121 9.52 -8.41 1.11
N ARG A 122 9.22 -7.94 -0.10
CA ARG A 122 9.74 -6.67 -0.62
C ARG A 122 9.16 -5.47 0.15
N ARG A 123 10.04 -4.54 0.54
CA ARG A 123 9.67 -3.20 1.02
C ARG A 123 9.64 -2.24 -0.16
N PHE A 124 8.59 -1.42 -0.24
CA PHE A 124 8.52 -0.30 -1.16
C PHE A 124 8.73 0.98 -0.38
N HIS A 125 9.79 1.70 -0.74
CA HIS A 125 10.22 2.91 -0.06
C HIS A 125 10.70 3.95 -1.08
N ASN A 126 10.37 5.20 -0.82
CA ASN A 126 10.84 6.34 -1.58
C ASN A 126 10.80 7.59 -0.70
N ASP A 127 11.96 8.27 -0.55
CA ASP A 127 12.11 9.43 0.34
C ASP A 127 11.09 10.54 0.08
N ARG A 128 10.69 10.74 -1.18
CA ARG A 128 9.72 11.78 -1.57
C ARG A 128 8.26 11.34 -1.46
N LEU A 129 8.01 10.03 -1.34
CA LEU A 129 6.68 9.44 -1.27
C LEU A 129 6.46 8.69 0.05
N GLY A 130 7.03 9.20 1.15
CA GLY A 130 7.04 8.50 2.44
C GLY A 130 5.67 8.06 2.97
N PHE A 131 4.58 8.73 2.57
CA PHE A 131 3.21 8.33 2.91
C PHE A 131 2.77 7.03 2.22
N PHE A 132 3.32 6.72 1.04
CA PHE A 132 3.01 5.55 0.23
C PHE A 132 3.89 4.34 0.56
N GLU A 133 4.73 4.44 1.59
CA GLU A 133 5.60 3.35 2.03
C GLU A 133 4.79 2.15 2.51
N LEU A 134 5.09 0.99 1.94
CA LEU A 134 4.45 -0.26 2.31
C LEU A 134 5.45 -1.41 2.38
N GLN A 135 5.08 -2.41 3.17
CA GLN A 135 5.81 -3.66 3.32
C GLN A 135 4.90 -4.81 2.93
N ILE A 136 5.38 -5.66 2.02
CA ILE A 136 4.70 -6.90 1.66
C ILE A 136 5.19 -8.01 2.60
N PHE A 137 4.28 -8.85 3.06
CA PHE A 137 4.55 -10.07 3.80
C PHE A 137 3.84 -11.23 3.13
N ARG A 138 4.48 -12.40 3.16
CA ARG A 138 3.86 -13.67 2.80
C ARG A 138 3.43 -14.34 4.10
N CYS A 139 2.15 -14.62 4.21
CA CYS A 139 1.56 -15.20 5.41
C CYS A 139 1.04 -16.60 5.10
N SER A 140 1.32 -17.56 5.98
CA SER A 140 0.76 -18.91 5.95
C SER A 140 0.10 -19.22 7.28
N ILE A 141 -1.18 -19.56 7.27
CA ILE A 141 -1.96 -19.87 8.47
C ILE A 141 -1.62 -21.30 8.91
N ARG A 142 -1.12 -21.44 10.14
CA ARG A 142 -0.76 -22.74 10.69
C ARG A 142 -2.00 -23.64 10.76
N PRO A 143 -1.87 -24.96 10.48
CA PRO A 143 -2.93 -25.90 10.77
C PRO A 143 -3.23 -25.86 12.27
N ASP A 144 -4.51 -25.83 12.65
CA ASP A 144 -4.88 -25.97 14.05
C ASP A 144 -4.39 -27.35 14.51
N SER A 145 -3.48 -27.37 15.48
CA SER A 145 -3.10 -28.59 16.18
C SER A 145 -4.38 -29.13 16.83
N LYS A 146 -4.91 -30.23 16.31
CA LYS A 146 -5.94 -31.01 17.00
C LYS A 146 -5.37 -31.63 18.26
#